data_AF-A0A448ZIY6-F1
#
_entry.id   AF-A0A448ZIY6-F1
#
_cell.length_a   1.000
_cell.length_b   1.000
_cell.length_c   1.000
_cell.angle_alpha   90.00
_cell.angle_beta   90.00
_cell.angle_gamma   90.00
#
_symmetry.space_group_name_H-M   'P 1'
#
loop_
_entity.id
_entity.type
_entity.pdbx_description
1 polymer ?
#
loop_
_entity_poly.entity_id
_entity_poly.type
_entity_poly.pdbx_seq_one_letter_code
_entity_poly.pdbx_strand_id
1 'polypeptide(L)'
;MRNTACVAENKNNEDKMSNNPELFAKSSPLFRSSNETDYDVVIVGAGVAGCSAAYHLLAQKLGEESSASGLRVLIVDAGPQAGEGLAPRTRSGTATMGVAPCVKMMVQLFAGSCDDFVRHHGREGARRYLDATREGLVLQKDIAGRLWVAEKDFKKNVKELGSYYVGSTERDEIELQREFEILSSLMDNDDGIEWCDGDRLSSVEGMSEDFRCGIYFPKDAVIDSSLYAKVLIEYVLKKSKGNAEFWPNTTVQSIDRQTSGEAVSLKVSDGRCQTINAKKVVVATGAIRLFHEQHGCLNGLIKPCYSYLVHVPTAVPPGVGAHSENYCSPNFFTWGYTHDWCYTNGKIRISGEDHFSAYKSPKEEERCNRLSRWTLERYRCNDLYTDEEVSSFPRQHGLYSETVDMVPIVGSLLTEGNICYLLGCNAWGQTILSYCASLVPGLLGFQGLTESQRDILNLVSVRRFSHLPSN
;
A
#
# COMPACT_ATOMS: atom_id res chain seq x y z
N MET A 1 -2.94 64.28 -38.97
CA MET A 1 -2.21 63.88 -37.75
C MET A 1 -3.26 63.29 -36.82
N ARG A 2 -3.43 61.96 -36.77
CA ARG A 2 -2.77 60.99 -35.85
C ARG A 2 -3.01 61.36 -34.38
N ASN A 3 -3.46 60.50 -33.47
CA ASN A 3 -3.59 59.04 -33.51
C ASN A 3 -4.58 58.56 -32.44
N THR A 4 -5.18 57.42 -32.77
CA THR A 4 -6.12 56.58 -32.03
C THR A 4 -5.45 55.75 -30.93
N ALA A 5 -6.29 55.30 -29.99
CA ALA A 5 -5.99 54.51 -28.81
C ALA A 5 -5.26 53.17 -29.08
N CYS A 6 -4.36 52.81 -28.15
CA CYS A 6 -3.82 51.46 -28.01
C CYS A 6 -4.39 50.83 -26.74
N VAL A 7 -5.20 49.79 -26.93
CA VAL A 7 -5.54 48.77 -25.93
C VAL A 7 -4.42 47.73 -25.96
N ALA A 8 -3.86 47.41 -24.79
CA ALA A 8 -2.92 46.31 -24.63
C ALA A 8 -3.56 45.27 -23.70
N GLU A 9 -4.04 44.17 -24.30
CA GLU A 9 -4.47 42.95 -23.61
C GLU A 9 -3.24 42.16 -23.18
N ASN A 10 -3.10 41.91 -21.88
CA ASN A 10 -2.17 40.94 -21.34
C ASN A 10 -2.75 39.53 -21.51
N LYS A 11 -2.09 38.71 -22.33
CA LYS A 11 -2.33 37.28 -22.45
C LYS A 11 -1.69 36.54 -21.26
N ASN A 12 -2.49 36.08 -20.32
CA ASN A 12 -2.12 35.00 -19.41
C ASN A 12 -2.38 33.67 -20.14
N ASN A 13 -1.30 32.95 -20.46
CA ASN A 13 -1.36 31.54 -20.83
C ASN A 13 -1.53 30.72 -19.55
N GLU A 14 -2.77 30.34 -19.23
CA GLU A 14 -3.06 29.21 -18.36
C GLU A 14 -3.08 27.94 -19.21
N ASP A 15 -2.04 27.11 -19.07
CA ASP A 15 -2.04 25.72 -19.54
C ASP A 15 -3.06 24.92 -18.72
N LYS A 16 -4.30 24.89 -19.21
CA LYS A 16 -5.32 23.95 -18.76
C LYS A 16 -4.99 22.56 -19.32
N MET A 17 -4.41 21.71 -18.48
CA MET A 17 -4.52 20.26 -18.68
C MET A 17 -6.00 19.89 -18.53
N SER A 18 -6.68 19.77 -19.67
CA SER A 18 -8.04 19.24 -19.75
C SER A 18 -8.01 17.74 -19.41
N ASN A 19 -8.63 17.38 -18.30
CA ASN A 19 -9.13 16.04 -18.04
C ASN A 19 -10.08 15.66 -19.18
N ASN A 20 -9.65 14.78 -20.08
CA ASN A 20 -10.46 14.29 -21.18
C ASN A 20 -10.81 12.81 -20.91
N PRO A 21 -12.01 12.47 -20.41
CA PRO A 21 -12.40 11.09 -20.09
C PRO A 21 -12.73 10.22 -21.32
N GLU A 22 -12.69 10.77 -22.55
CA GLU A 22 -13.29 10.12 -23.72
C GLU A 22 -12.34 9.26 -24.60
N LEU A 23 -11.17 8.86 -24.09
CA LEU A 23 -10.24 8.02 -24.86
C LEU A 23 -10.40 6.49 -24.67
N PHE A 24 -11.40 6.04 -23.91
CA PHE A 24 -11.67 4.62 -23.65
C PHE A 24 -13.02 4.16 -24.21
N ALA A 25 -13.19 4.27 -25.52
CA ALA A 25 -14.23 3.53 -26.22
C ALA A 25 -13.62 2.81 -27.43
N LYS A 26 -13.20 1.55 -27.24
CA LYS A 26 -12.91 0.65 -28.36
C LYS A 26 -13.43 -0.77 -28.15
N SER A 27 -14.13 -1.19 -29.22
CA SER A 27 -14.44 -2.53 -29.71
C SER A 27 -15.19 -3.50 -28.79
N SER A 28 -16.43 -3.78 -29.17
CA SER A 28 -17.22 -4.92 -28.72
C SER A 28 -16.46 -6.24 -28.93
N PRO A 29 -16.52 -7.21 -27.99
CA PRO A 29 -15.86 -8.50 -28.18
C PRO A 29 -16.62 -9.34 -29.20
N LEU A 30 -15.90 -9.88 -30.19
CA LEU A 30 -16.36 -11.00 -31.01
C LEU A 30 -16.55 -12.22 -30.09
N PHE A 31 -17.77 -12.72 -30.00
CA PHE A 31 -18.11 -13.94 -29.25
C PHE A 31 -17.28 -15.12 -29.78
N ARG A 32 -16.32 -15.57 -28.97
CA ARG A 32 -15.59 -16.84 -29.14
C ARG A 32 -16.32 -17.96 -28.38
N SER A 33 -16.17 -19.20 -28.85
CA SER A 33 -16.79 -20.38 -28.24
C SER A 33 -16.35 -20.59 -26.78
N SER A 34 -17.25 -21.09 -25.94
CA SER A 34 -17.18 -21.17 -24.46
C SER A 34 -16.03 -21.97 -23.82
N ASN A 35 -15.07 -22.50 -24.60
CA ASN A 35 -13.96 -23.31 -24.08
C ASN A 35 -12.56 -22.70 -24.29
N GLU A 36 -12.44 -21.53 -24.92
CA GLU A 36 -11.14 -20.86 -25.08
C GLU A 36 -10.88 -19.95 -23.88
N THR A 37 -9.71 -20.07 -23.23
CA THR A 37 -9.34 -19.16 -22.13
C THR A 37 -9.15 -17.75 -22.69
N ASP A 38 -9.86 -16.77 -22.12
CA ASP A 38 -9.80 -15.38 -22.56
C ASP A 38 -8.45 -14.74 -22.21
N TYR A 39 -7.89 -15.11 -21.06
CA TYR A 39 -6.64 -14.57 -20.52
C TYR A 39 -5.72 -15.67 -19.97
N ASP A 40 -4.42 -15.41 -19.97
CA ASP A 40 -3.47 -16.27 -19.26
C ASP A 40 -3.51 -16.00 -17.75
N VAL A 41 -3.61 -14.71 -17.38
CA VAL A 41 -3.66 -14.27 -15.98
C VAL A 41 -4.76 -13.24 -15.80
N VAL A 42 -5.61 -13.42 -14.79
CA VAL A 42 -6.48 -12.36 -14.27
C VAL A 42 -6.00 -11.95 -12.88
N ILE A 43 -5.80 -10.65 -12.65
CA ILE A 43 -5.46 -10.08 -11.35
C ILE A 43 -6.70 -9.37 -10.81
N VAL A 44 -7.16 -9.80 -9.64
CA VAL A 44 -8.36 -9.29 -8.97
C VAL A 44 -7.93 -8.33 -7.88
N GLY A 45 -8.12 -7.03 -8.12
CA GLY A 45 -7.69 -5.92 -7.27
C GLY A 45 -6.51 -5.16 -7.88
N ALA A 46 -6.64 -3.84 -7.97
CA ALA A 46 -5.65 -2.89 -8.47
C ALA A 46 -5.17 -1.94 -7.35
N GLY A 47 -5.03 -2.45 -6.13
CA GLY A 47 -4.20 -1.81 -5.10
C GLY A 47 -2.71 -1.98 -5.41
N VAL A 48 -1.83 -1.48 -4.53
CA VAL A 48 -0.36 -1.57 -4.70
C VAL A 48 0.10 -3.01 -4.98
N ALA A 49 -0.45 -4.00 -4.28
CA ALA A 49 -0.11 -5.41 -4.44
C ALA A 49 -0.43 -5.94 -5.85
N GLY A 50 -1.67 -5.74 -6.32
CA GLY A 50 -2.10 -6.22 -7.64
C GLY A 50 -1.40 -5.48 -8.79
N CYS A 51 -1.20 -4.17 -8.66
CA CYS A 51 -0.45 -3.38 -9.64
C CYS A 51 1.02 -3.80 -9.70
N SER A 52 1.65 -4.08 -8.56
CA SER A 52 3.02 -4.57 -8.49
C SER A 52 3.14 -5.97 -9.11
N ALA A 53 2.18 -6.85 -8.86
CA ALA A 53 2.13 -8.18 -9.48
C ALA A 53 2.03 -8.10 -11.02
N ALA A 54 1.17 -7.21 -11.53
CA ALA A 54 1.03 -6.95 -12.95
C ALA A 54 2.35 -6.44 -13.57
N TYR A 55 3.02 -5.51 -12.88
CA TYR A 55 4.31 -4.98 -13.29
C TYR A 55 5.37 -6.07 -13.38
N HIS A 56 5.51 -6.91 -12.35
CA HIS A 56 6.51 -7.98 -12.33
C HIS A 56 6.26 -9.06 -13.39
N LEU A 57 5.00 -9.39 -13.67
CA LEU A 57 4.64 -10.29 -14.78
C LEU A 57 5.08 -9.74 -16.14
N LEU A 58 4.94 -8.42 -16.36
CA LEU A 58 5.37 -7.79 -17.60
C LEU A 58 6.90 -7.60 -17.69
N ALA A 59 7.54 -7.18 -16.60
CA ALA A 59 8.97 -6.91 -16.56
C ALA A 59 9.79 -8.17 -16.93
N GLN A 60 9.32 -9.35 -16.51
CA GLN A 60 9.87 -10.64 -16.91
C GLN A 60 9.88 -10.81 -18.44
N LYS A 61 8.76 -10.50 -19.12
CA LYS A 61 8.65 -10.64 -20.58
C LYS A 61 9.50 -9.65 -21.36
N LEU A 62 9.76 -8.46 -20.81
CA LEU A 62 10.63 -7.49 -21.47
C LEU A 62 12.11 -7.90 -21.44
N GLY A 63 12.52 -8.75 -20.49
CA GLY A 63 13.87 -9.33 -20.45
C GLY A 63 14.07 -10.53 -21.37
N GLU A 64 12.99 -11.23 -21.74
CA GLU A 64 13.00 -12.35 -22.66
C GLU A 64 12.70 -11.87 -24.09
N GLU A 65 13.72 -11.44 -24.83
CA GLU A 65 13.61 -10.94 -26.22
C GLU A 65 13.07 -11.98 -27.24
N SER A 66 12.62 -13.16 -26.81
CA SER A 66 12.34 -14.29 -27.70
C SER A 66 11.26 -15.21 -27.15
N SER A 67 9.99 -14.93 -27.44
CA SER A 67 9.00 -15.94 -27.88
C SER A 67 7.61 -15.34 -28.10
N ALA A 68 6.96 -15.81 -29.17
CA ALA A 68 5.83 -15.21 -29.85
C ALA A 68 4.44 -15.46 -29.23
N SER A 69 4.31 -15.57 -27.91
CA SER A 69 2.99 -15.54 -27.25
C SER A 69 3.01 -14.49 -26.15
N GLY A 70 2.48 -13.30 -26.45
CA GLY A 70 2.31 -12.25 -25.46
C GLY A 70 1.36 -12.73 -24.36
N LEU A 71 1.84 -12.72 -23.11
CA LEU A 71 1.03 -13.07 -21.94
C LEU A 71 -0.19 -12.16 -21.90
N ARG A 72 -1.40 -12.72 -22.01
CA ARG A 72 -2.64 -11.96 -21.93
C ARG A 72 -3.02 -11.76 -20.47
N VAL A 73 -2.93 -10.52 -19.99
CA VAL A 73 -3.19 -10.15 -18.60
C VAL A 73 -4.42 -9.24 -18.52
N LEU A 74 -5.36 -9.59 -17.67
CA LEU A 74 -6.45 -8.69 -17.31
C LEU A 74 -6.32 -8.29 -15.84
N ILE A 75 -6.38 -6.99 -15.57
CA ILE A 75 -6.50 -6.45 -14.22
C ILE A 75 -7.93 -5.96 -14.05
N VAL A 76 -8.64 -6.48 -13.04
CA VAL A 76 -9.99 -6.05 -12.69
C VAL A 76 -9.98 -5.40 -11.31
N ASP A 77 -10.64 -4.26 -11.16
CA ASP A 77 -10.81 -3.61 -9.87
C ASP A 77 -12.24 -3.08 -9.72
N ALA A 78 -12.81 -3.25 -8.54
CA ALA A 78 -14.15 -2.79 -8.26
C ALA A 78 -14.22 -1.27 -8.05
N GLY A 79 -13.08 -0.65 -7.77
CA GLY A 79 -12.91 0.80 -7.68
C GLY A 79 -12.82 1.49 -9.04
N PRO A 80 -12.95 2.81 -9.06
CA PRO A 80 -12.93 3.58 -10.30
C PRO A 80 -11.53 3.70 -10.92
N GLN A 81 -10.48 3.58 -10.10
CA GLN A 81 -9.08 3.74 -10.51
C GLN A 81 -8.16 2.87 -9.65
N ALA A 82 -6.98 2.55 -10.19
CA ALA A 82 -5.92 1.88 -9.43
C ALA A 82 -5.52 2.71 -8.18
N GLY A 83 -5.27 2.02 -7.08
CA GLY A 83 -4.83 2.62 -5.82
C GLY A 83 -5.91 3.35 -5.00
N GLU A 84 -7.18 3.36 -5.44
CA GLU A 84 -8.27 4.06 -4.72
C GLU A 84 -9.15 3.13 -3.87
N GLY A 85 -9.32 1.86 -4.27
CA GLY A 85 -10.32 0.96 -3.69
C GLY A 85 -11.74 1.34 -4.11
N LEU A 86 -12.77 0.89 -3.36
CA LEU A 86 -14.20 1.15 -3.61
C LEU A 86 -14.61 2.59 -3.26
N ALA A 87 -13.85 3.59 -3.71
CA ALA A 87 -14.15 5.00 -3.47
C ALA A 87 -15.53 5.40 -4.05
N PRO A 88 -16.29 6.30 -3.39
CA PRO A 88 -15.98 6.94 -2.10
C PRO A 88 -16.36 6.09 -0.87
N ARG A 89 -17.02 4.94 -1.06
CA ARG A 89 -17.64 4.17 0.04
C ARG A 89 -16.62 3.48 0.94
N THR A 90 -15.57 2.91 0.37
CA THR A 90 -14.53 2.20 1.12
C THR A 90 -13.22 2.29 0.37
N ARG A 91 -12.36 3.23 0.75
CA ARG A 91 -11.06 3.39 0.11
C ARG A 91 -10.10 2.27 0.49
N SER A 92 -9.09 2.04 -0.33
CA SER A 92 -7.96 1.17 0.06
C SER A 92 -7.28 1.73 1.31
N GLY A 93 -6.77 0.87 2.20
CA GLY A 93 -5.90 1.29 3.30
C GLY A 93 -4.62 2.00 2.84
N THR A 94 -4.26 1.84 1.57
CA THR A 94 -3.14 2.54 0.93
C THR A 94 -3.58 3.79 0.14
N ALA A 95 -4.86 4.17 0.16
CA ALA A 95 -5.34 5.32 -0.58
C ALA A 95 -4.94 6.62 0.11
N THR A 96 -4.39 7.56 -0.65
CA THR A 96 -3.97 8.88 -0.13
C THR A 96 -5.15 9.89 -0.20
N MET A 97 -5.05 11.01 0.53
CA MET A 97 -6.00 12.12 0.37
C MET A 97 -5.49 13.05 -0.73
N GLY A 98 -6.38 13.61 -1.55
CA GLY A 98 -5.96 14.57 -2.57
C GLY A 98 -5.21 15.79 -1.97
N VAL A 99 -5.57 16.19 -0.75
CA VAL A 99 -4.92 17.27 0.00
C VAL A 99 -3.68 16.84 0.78
N ALA A 100 -3.43 15.53 0.91
CA ALA A 100 -2.27 14.94 1.58
C ALA A 100 -1.89 13.64 0.81
N PRO A 101 -1.25 13.78 -0.36
CA PRO A 101 -1.09 12.69 -1.32
C PRO A 101 0.01 11.68 -0.93
N CYS A 102 0.75 11.91 0.16
CA CYS A 102 1.81 11.01 0.58
C CYS A 102 1.34 10.07 1.71
N VAL A 103 1.63 8.78 1.57
CA VAL A 103 1.41 7.75 2.59
C VAL A 103 2.74 7.05 2.90
N LYS A 104 2.85 6.51 4.11
CA LYS A 104 4.08 5.94 4.68
C LYS A 104 4.57 4.70 3.92
N MET A 105 5.88 4.55 3.72
CA MET A 105 6.54 3.24 3.50
C MET A 105 7.35 2.87 4.74
N MET A 106 6.76 2.08 5.64
CA MET A 106 7.50 1.49 6.75
C MET A 106 8.25 0.27 6.30
N VAL A 107 9.47 0.10 6.79
CA VAL A 107 10.38 -0.90 6.21
C VAL A 107 10.91 -1.88 7.26
N GLN A 108 10.70 -1.62 8.56
CA GLN A 108 11.54 -2.30 9.56
C GLN A 108 10.80 -2.73 10.83
N LEU A 109 9.46 -2.87 10.80
CA LEU A 109 8.68 -3.24 11.98
C LEU A 109 7.63 -4.31 11.71
N PHE A 110 7.41 -5.15 12.71
CA PHE A 110 6.40 -6.18 12.71
C PHE A 110 5.01 -5.58 12.94
N ALA A 111 3.95 -6.31 12.55
CA ALA A 111 2.57 -5.91 12.86
C ALA A 111 2.21 -6.19 14.35
N GLY A 112 3.09 -5.79 15.28
CA GLY A 112 3.08 -6.12 16.71
C GLY A 112 4.43 -5.81 17.38
N SER A 113 4.62 -6.28 18.61
CA SER A 113 5.91 -6.22 19.32
C SER A 113 6.93 -7.20 18.72
N CYS A 114 8.22 -6.90 18.81
CA CYS A 114 9.28 -7.82 18.41
C CYS A 114 9.24 -9.12 19.20
N ASP A 115 8.94 -9.05 20.50
CA ASP A 115 8.78 -10.23 21.33
C ASP A 115 7.66 -11.15 20.83
N ASP A 116 6.49 -10.58 20.49
CA ASP A 116 5.37 -11.36 19.99
C ASP A 116 5.72 -12.01 18.65
N PHE A 117 6.34 -11.26 17.74
CA PHE A 117 6.69 -11.79 16.43
C PHE A 117 7.74 -12.90 16.54
N VAL A 118 8.79 -12.71 17.34
CA VAL A 118 9.82 -13.73 17.61
C VAL A 118 9.23 -14.95 18.32
N ARG A 119 8.27 -14.77 19.23
CA ARG A 119 7.57 -15.87 19.88
C ARG A 119 6.76 -16.70 18.88
N HIS A 120 6.15 -16.06 17.88
CA HIS A 120 5.34 -16.73 16.86
C HIS A 120 6.19 -17.42 15.77
N HIS A 121 7.23 -16.75 15.27
CA HIS A 121 7.96 -17.17 14.07
C HIS A 121 9.42 -17.57 14.32
N GLY A 122 9.88 -17.46 15.57
CA GLY A 122 11.28 -17.59 15.92
C GLY A 122 12.13 -16.41 15.42
N ARG A 123 13.38 -16.34 15.89
CA ARG A 123 14.32 -15.29 15.47
C ARG A 123 14.62 -15.34 13.97
N GLU A 124 14.67 -16.54 13.40
CA GLU A 124 14.94 -16.70 11.98
C GLU A 124 13.75 -16.26 11.11
N GLY A 125 12.52 -16.56 11.52
CA GLY A 125 11.33 -16.02 10.83
C GLY A 125 11.26 -14.50 10.92
N ALA A 126 11.62 -13.92 12.08
CA ALA A 126 11.72 -12.48 12.26
C ALA A 126 12.77 -11.85 11.34
N ARG A 127 13.96 -12.45 11.23
CA ARG A 127 15.02 -11.99 10.30
C ARG A 127 14.57 -12.04 8.84
N ARG A 128 14.02 -13.17 8.39
CA ARG A 128 13.47 -13.32 7.03
C ARG A 128 12.43 -12.24 6.71
N TYR A 129 11.55 -11.94 7.66
CA TYR A 129 10.54 -10.90 7.48
C TYR A 129 11.20 -9.53 7.27
N LEU A 130 12.16 -9.16 8.13
CA LEU A 130 12.86 -7.87 8.04
C LEU A 130 13.66 -7.76 6.74
N ASP A 131 14.36 -8.82 6.33
CA ASP A 131 15.11 -8.86 5.07
C ASP A 131 14.20 -8.70 3.85
N ALA A 132 13.08 -9.43 3.79
CA ALA A 132 12.10 -9.30 2.73
C ALA A 132 11.46 -7.89 2.70
N THR A 133 11.24 -7.29 3.86
CA THR A 133 10.71 -5.93 3.96
C THR A 133 11.74 -4.90 3.45
N ARG A 134 13.03 -5.07 3.79
CA ARG A 134 14.14 -4.26 3.29
C ARG A 134 14.28 -4.37 1.77
N GLU A 135 14.32 -5.60 1.24
CA GLU A 135 14.35 -5.86 -0.20
C GLU A 135 13.13 -5.25 -0.90
N GLY A 136 11.95 -5.35 -0.29
CA GLY A 136 10.70 -4.75 -0.75
C GLY A 136 10.75 -3.23 -0.89
N LEU A 137 11.31 -2.52 0.10
CA LEU A 137 11.53 -1.07 0.00
C LEU A 137 12.48 -0.74 -1.15
N VAL A 138 13.63 -1.41 -1.21
CA VAL A 138 14.65 -1.13 -2.24
C VAL A 138 14.04 -1.31 -3.62
N LEU A 139 13.31 -2.41 -3.81
CA LEU A 139 12.61 -2.72 -5.05
C LEU A 139 11.58 -1.63 -5.39
N GLN A 140 10.78 -1.20 -4.43
CA GLN A 140 9.75 -0.18 -4.65
C GLN A 140 10.35 1.18 -5.02
N LYS A 141 11.43 1.60 -4.35
CA LYS A 141 12.16 2.85 -4.65
C LYS A 141 12.78 2.80 -6.05
N ASP A 142 13.42 1.69 -6.41
CA ASP A 142 14.03 1.50 -7.71
C ASP A 142 12.98 1.51 -8.83
N ILE A 143 11.85 0.81 -8.67
CA ILE A 143 10.75 0.85 -9.63
C ILE A 143 10.19 2.29 -9.75
N ALA A 144 9.93 2.95 -8.63
CA ALA A 144 9.46 4.34 -8.62
C ALA A 144 10.45 5.27 -9.35
N GLY A 145 11.76 5.12 -9.10
CA GLY A 145 12.81 5.91 -9.77
C GLY A 145 12.87 5.70 -11.28
N ARG A 146 12.61 4.47 -11.75
CA ARG A 146 12.54 4.17 -13.19
C ARG A 146 11.29 4.72 -13.86
N LEU A 147 10.16 4.76 -13.14
CA LEU A 147 8.87 5.13 -13.71
C LEU A 147 8.56 6.62 -13.59
N TRP A 148 9.07 7.28 -12.56
CA TRP A 148 8.93 8.73 -12.33
C TRP A 148 10.13 9.49 -12.93
N VAL A 149 10.31 9.30 -14.25
CA VAL A 149 11.49 9.67 -15.04
C VAL A 149 11.88 11.17 -14.95
N ALA A 150 10.95 12.06 -14.61
CA ALA A 150 11.31 13.42 -14.25
C ALA A 150 11.80 13.45 -12.78
N GLU A 151 13.09 13.74 -12.56
CA GLU A 151 13.70 13.77 -11.21
C GLU A 151 12.92 14.65 -10.21
N LYS A 152 12.27 15.72 -10.72
CA LYS A 152 11.38 16.59 -9.93
C LYS A 152 10.13 15.87 -9.42
N ASP A 153 9.62 14.88 -10.15
CA ASP A 153 8.48 14.06 -9.73
C ASP A 153 8.93 12.96 -8.76
N PHE A 154 10.13 12.39 -8.93
CA PHE A 154 10.64 11.37 -8.00
C PHE A 154 10.82 11.92 -6.59
N LYS A 155 11.60 13.00 -6.40
CA LYS A 155 11.86 13.58 -5.06
C LYS A 155 10.61 14.14 -4.38
N LYS A 156 9.59 14.48 -5.16
CA LYS A 156 8.29 14.93 -4.65
C LYS A 156 7.47 13.77 -4.10
N ASN A 157 7.53 12.61 -4.76
CA ASN A 157 6.65 11.48 -4.52
C ASN A 157 7.31 10.32 -3.77
N VAL A 158 8.65 10.25 -3.69
CA VAL A 158 9.44 9.43 -2.76
C VAL A 158 10.28 10.36 -1.89
N LYS A 159 10.12 10.26 -0.57
CA LYS A 159 10.86 11.06 0.41
C LYS A 159 11.58 10.14 1.39
N GLU A 160 12.90 10.17 1.37
CA GLU A 160 13.77 9.35 2.23
C GLU A 160 14.13 10.13 3.50
N LEU A 161 13.12 10.35 4.35
CA LEU A 161 13.24 11.17 5.57
C LEU A 161 13.45 10.31 6.83
N GLY A 162 13.41 8.99 6.68
CA GLY A 162 13.39 8.05 7.80
C GLY A 162 12.08 8.08 8.60
N SER A 163 12.03 7.28 9.65
CA SER A 163 10.91 7.24 10.59
C SER A 163 11.38 7.14 12.04
N TYR A 164 10.53 7.54 12.99
CA TYR A 164 10.78 7.40 14.44
C TYR A 164 9.65 6.63 15.13
N TYR A 165 10.02 5.59 15.88
CA TYR A 165 9.13 4.88 16.82
C TYR A 165 9.29 5.46 18.21
N VAL A 166 8.29 6.17 18.73
CA VAL A 166 8.45 7.02 19.92
C VAL A 166 7.56 6.63 21.10
N GLY A 167 8.07 6.86 22.31
CA GLY A 167 7.38 6.63 23.58
C GLY A 167 7.33 7.92 24.41
N SER A 168 6.22 8.12 25.13
CA SER A 168 6.00 9.33 25.94
C SER A 168 6.04 9.06 27.44
N THR A 169 5.94 7.81 27.87
CA THR A 169 5.99 7.42 29.29
C THR A 169 7.28 6.68 29.63
N GLU A 170 7.61 6.62 30.93
CA GLU A 170 8.73 5.79 31.43
C GLU A 170 8.52 4.31 31.11
N ARG A 171 7.26 3.86 31.09
CA ARG A 171 6.94 2.48 30.68
C ARG A 171 7.25 2.25 29.21
N ASP A 172 6.86 3.19 28.33
CA ASP A 172 7.15 3.08 26.90
C ASP A 172 8.65 3.07 26.65
N GLU A 173 9.44 3.82 27.43
CA GLU A 173 10.90 3.86 27.35
C GLU A 173 11.51 2.48 27.63
N ILE A 174 11.08 1.80 28.70
CA ILE A 174 11.52 0.44 29.03
C ILE A 174 11.14 -0.54 27.92
N GLU A 175 9.90 -0.48 27.43
CA GLU A 175 9.39 -1.39 26.41
C GLU A 175 10.08 -1.15 25.05
N LEU A 176 10.29 0.11 24.65
CA LEU A 176 11.02 0.48 23.43
C LEU A 176 12.50 0.12 23.49
N GLN A 177 13.15 0.23 24.65
CA GLN A 177 14.55 -0.15 24.78
C GLN A 177 14.73 -1.66 24.55
N ARG A 178 13.81 -2.47 25.08
CA ARG A 178 13.76 -3.91 24.80
C ARG A 178 13.56 -4.20 23.30
N GLU A 179 12.67 -3.46 22.64
CA GLU A 179 12.44 -3.59 21.21
C GLU A 179 13.67 -3.22 20.39
N PHE A 180 14.36 -2.14 20.76
CA PHE A 180 15.61 -1.72 20.16
C PHE A 180 16.69 -2.80 20.26
N GLU A 181 16.85 -3.43 21.42
CA GLU A 181 17.80 -4.53 21.61
C GLU A 181 17.47 -5.75 20.74
N ILE A 182 16.20 -6.11 20.64
CA ILE A 182 15.76 -7.23 19.80
C ILE A 182 15.98 -6.89 18.32
N LEU A 183 15.55 -5.72 17.85
CA LEU A 183 15.75 -5.29 16.46
C LEU A 183 17.23 -5.22 16.11
N SER A 184 18.05 -4.60 16.96
CA SER A 184 19.50 -4.48 16.75
C SER A 184 20.20 -5.84 16.67
N SER A 185 19.65 -6.87 17.31
CA SER A 185 20.19 -8.24 17.25
C SER A 185 19.60 -9.11 16.13
N LEU A 186 18.58 -8.62 15.42
CA LEU A 186 17.99 -9.27 14.26
C LEU A 186 18.49 -8.66 12.94
N MET A 187 18.74 -7.34 12.94
CA MET A 187 19.14 -6.56 11.78
C MET A 187 20.66 -6.54 11.62
N ASP A 188 21.11 -6.38 10.38
CA ASP A 188 22.54 -6.22 10.08
C ASP A 188 22.98 -4.78 10.44
N ASN A 189 24.27 -4.63 10.77
CA ASN A 189 24.85 -3.32 11.14
C ASN A 189 24.61 -2.23 10.08
N ASP A 190 24.45 -2.62 8.81
CA ASP A 190 24.21 -1.70 7.71
C ASP A 190 22.84 -1.02 7.77
N ASP A 191 21.88 -1.53 8.55
CA ASP A 191 20.56 -0.90 8.71
C ASP A 191 20.56 0.34 9.57
N GLY A 192 21.54 0.44 10.49
CA GLY A 192 21.83 1.67 11.22
C GLY A 192 20.64 2.22 12.01
N ILE A 193 19.82 1.36 12.63
CA ILE A 193 18.80 1.86 13.56
C ILE A 193 19.47 2.54 14.76
N GLU A 194 18.87 3.62 15.24
CA GLU A 194 19.49 4.44 16.30
C GLU A 194 18.53 4.61 17.48
N TRP A 195 19.05 4.42 18.69
CA TRP A 195 18.34 4.84 19.90
C TRP A 195 18.38 6.37 20.02
N CYS A 196 17.23 6.97 20.31
CA CYS A 196 17.07 8.41 20.48
C CYS A 196 16.52 8.70 21.88
N ASP A 197 17.24 9.50 22.66
CA ASP A 197 16.74 10.07 23.92
C ASP A 197 15.94 11.37 23.66
N GLY A 198 15.38 11.95 24.72
CA GLY A 198 14.58 13.17 24.65
C GLY A 198 15.34 14.36 24.06
N ASP A 199 16.63 14.48 24.38
CA ASP A 199 17.49 15.54 23.84
C ASP A 199 17.63 15.38 22.31
N ARG A 200 17.91 14.16 21.84
CA ARG A 200 17.96 13.86 20.40
C ARG A 200 16.61 14.13 19.72
N LEU A 201 15.50 13.70 20.31
CA LEU A 201 14.16 13.91 19.74
C LEU A 201 13.75 15.38 19.68
N SER A 202 14.14 16.19 20.68
CA SER A 202 13.83 17.62 20.72
C SER A 202 14.44 18.42 19.56
N SER A 203 15.50 17.88 18.95
CA SER A 203 16.15 18.46 17.77
C SER A 203 15.49 18.09 16.44
N VAL A 204 14.52 17.18 16.44
CA VAL A 204 13.89 16.67 15.22
C VAL A 204 12.76 17.59 14.79
N GLU A 205 12.91 18.24 13.64
CA GLU A 205 11.90 19.14 13.09
C GLU A 205 10.56 18.44 12.87
N GLY A 206 9.48 19.03 13.41
CA GLY A 206 8.13 18.49 13.34
C GLY A 206 7.78 17.47 14.43
N MET A 207 8.73 17.05 15.27
CA MET A 207 8.45 16.24 16.46
C MET A 207 7.67 17.05 17.52
N SER A 208 6.81 16.38 18.30
CA SER A 208 6.19 17.02 19.48
C SER A 208 7.10 16.93 20.70
N GLU A 209 7.01 17.91 21.59
CA GLU A 209 7.85 18.02 22.80
C GLU A 209 7.51 16.98 23.88
N ASP A 210 6.43 16.20 23.75
CA ASP A 210 5.94 15.27 24.78
C ASP A 210 6.58 13.87 24.74
N PHE A 211 7.44 13.59 23.76
CA PHE A 211 8.11 12.30 23.61
C PHE A 211 9.47 12.25 24.33
N ARG A 212 9.72 11.13 25.02
CA ARG A 212 10.89 10.95 25.88
C ARG A 212 12.01 10.16 25.22
N CYS A 213 11.66 9.26 24.32
CA CYS A 213 12.61 8.37 23.66
C CYS A 213 12.03 7.82 22.35
N GLY A 214 12.88 7.20 21.55
CA GLY A 214 12.44 6.43 20.40
C GLY A 214 13.55 5.68 19.68
N ILE A 215 13.16 4.99 18.62
CA ILE A 215 14.04 4.30 17.68
C ILE A 215 13.94 5.01 16.33
N TYR A 216 15.06 5.42 15.77
CA TYR A 216 15.14 6.02 14.44
C TYR A 216 15.50 4.97 13.39
N PHE A 217 14.75 4.98 12.28
CA PHE A 217 14.92 4.09 11.13
C PHE A 217 15.33 4.95 9.93
N PRO A 218 16.65 5.11 9.65
CA PRO A 218 17.13 6.08 8.66
C PRO A 218 16.77 5.71 7.21
N LYS A 219 16.60 4.42 6.92
CA LYS A 219 16.31 3.93 5.57
C LYS A 219 14.84 3.99 5.18
N ASP A 220 13.95 4.23 6.15
CA ASP A 220 12.52 4.36 5.88
C ASP A 220 12.22 5.53 4.94
N ALA A 221 11.10 5.44 4.22
CA ALA A 221 10.70 6.47 3.27
C ALA A 221 9.18 6.66 3.23
N VAL A 222 8.73 7.72 2.57
CA VAL A 222 7.32 8.04 2.34
C VAL A 222 7.08 8.02 0.84
N ILE A 223 5.96 7.42 0.40
CA ILE A 223 5.59 7.35 -1.02
C ILE A 223 4.13 7.75 -1.25
N ASP A 224 3.83 8.38 -2.38
CA ASP A 224 2.44 8.41 -2.85
C ASP A 224 2.05 7.01 -3.38
N SER A 225 1.45 6.18 -2.54
CA SER A 225 1.04 4.82 -2.86
C SER A 225 -0.08 4.75 -3.89
N SER A 226 -0.99 5.73 -3.92
CA SER A 226 -2.04 5.82 -4.92
C SER A 226 -1.47 6.15 -6.29
N LEU A 227 -0.58 7.15 -6.37
CA LEU A 227 0.13 7.47 -7.61
C LEU A 227 1.02 6.31 -8.07
N TYR A 228 1.70 5.65 -7.14
CA TYR A 228 2.53 4.48 -7.44
C TYR A 228 1.71 3.37 -8.12
N ALA A 229 0.55 3.01 -7.58
CA ALA A 229 -0.34 2.03 -8.19
C ALA A 229 -0.80 2.44 -9.60
N LYS A 230 -1.18 3.72 -9.79
CA LYS A 230 -1.61 4.25 -11.10
C LYS A 230 -0.50 4.16 -12.13
N VAL A 231 0.70 4.63 -11.80
CA VAL A 231 1.85 4.63 -12.71
C VAL A 231 2.30 3.21 -13.07
N LEU A 232 2.21 2.25 -12.15
CA LEU A 232 2.48 0.84 -12.46
C LEU A 232 1.52 0.30 -13.54
N ILE A 233 0.21 0.53 -13.38
CA ILE A 233 -0.79 0.06 -14.35
C ILE A 233 -0.62 0.75 -15.70
N GLU A 234 -0.43 2.08 -15.71
CA GLU A 234 -0.16 2.82 -16.94
C GLU A 234 1.06 2.28 -17.69
N TYR A 235 2.14 1.99 -16.96
CA TYR A 235 3.33 1.37 -17.53
C TYR A 235 3.00 -0.02 -18.12
N VAL A 236 2.27 -0.86 -17.38
CA VAL A 236 1.88 -2.20 -17.84
C VAL A 236 1.07 -2.13 -19.13
N LEU A 237 0.04 -1.30 -19.17
CA LEU A 237 -0.81 -1.12 -20.34
C LEU A 237 -0.01 -0.62 -21.54
N LYS A 238 0.86 0.38 -21.33
CA LYS A 238 1.68 0.96 -22.40
C LYS A 238 2.71 -0.02 -22.96
N LYS A 239 3.36 -0.82 -22.10
CA LYS A 239 4.48 -1.70 -22.49
C LYS A 239 4.04 -3.09 -22.95
N SER A 240 2.84 -3.54 -22.58
CA SER A 240 2.28 -4.83 -23.00
C SER A 240 1.94 -4.92 -24.50
N LYS A 241 1.96 -3.79 -25.23
CA LYS A 241 1.58 -3.69 -26.66
C LYS A 241 0.17 -4.25 -26.94
N GLY A 242 -0.78 -4.03 -26.01
CA GLY A 242 -2.17 -4.47 -26.14
C GLY A 242 -2.47 -5.86 -25.57
N ASN A 243 -1.48 -6.52 -24.94
CA ASN A 243 -1.71 -7.79 -24.25
C ASN A 243 -2.16 -7.64 -22.79
N ALA A 244 -2.18 -6.41 -22.26
CA ALA A 244 -2.73 -6.12 -20.95
C ALA A 244 -3.94 -5.19 -21.03
N GLU A 245 -4.95 -5.48 -20.23
CA GLU A 245 -6.16 -4.68 -20.09
C GLU A 245 -6.42 -4.33 -18.62
N PHE A 246 -7.04 -3.18 -18.38
CA PHE A 246 -7.51 -2.77 -17.06
C PHE A 246 -9.00 -2.44 -17.12
N TRP A 247 -9.79 -3.16 -16.33
CA TRP A 247 -11.24 -2.96 -16.22
C TRP A 247 -11.56 -2.38 -14.84
N PRO A 248 -11.68 -1.05 -14.73
CA PRO A 248 -12.17 -0.40 -13.52
C PRO A 248 -13.69 -0.56 -13.38
N ASN A 249 -14.19 -0.36 -12.15
CA ASN A 249 -15.60 -0.54 -11.79
C ASN A 249 -16.13 -1.94 -12.11
N THR A 250 -15.28 -2.96 -11.99
CA THR A 250 -15.60 -4.36 -12.27
C THR A 250 -15.44 -5.19 -11.00
N THR A 251 -16.57 -5.53 -10.38
CA THR A 251 -16.60 -6.41 -9.20
C THR A 251 -16.63 -7.86 -9.62
N VAL A 252 -15.67 -8.64 -9.13
CA VAL A 252 -15.69 -10.12 -9.23
C VAL A 252 -16.62 -10.68 -8.15
N GLN A 253 -17.65 -11.39 -8.58
CA GLN A 253 -18.64 -12.04 -7.74
C GLN A 253 -18.22 -13.44 -7.30
N SER A 254 -17.61 -14.21 -8.21
CA SER A 254 -17.11 -15.55 -7.90
C SER A 254 -15.85 -15.90 -8.66
N ILE A 255 -15.08 -16.84 -8.09
CA ILE A 255 -13.91 -17.46 -8.72
C ILE A 255 -14.06 -18.97 -8.59
N ASP A 256 -14.47 -19.62 -9.68
CA ASP A 256 -14.80 -21.03 -9.72
C ASP A 256 -13.77 -21.77 -10.58
N ARG A 257 -13.19 -22.86 -10.06
CA ARG A 257 -12.34 -23.74 -10.89
C ARG A 257 -13.23 -24.51 -11.85
N GLN A 258 -12.84 -24.56 -13.13
CA GLN A 258 -13.55 -25.39 -14.09
C GLN A 258 -13.29 -26.88 -13.78
N THR A 259 -14.25 -27.73 -14.16
CA THR A 259 -14.21 -29.18 -13.89
C THR A 259 -12.98 -29.89 -14.44
N SER A 260 -12.38 -29.36 -15.52
CA SER A 260 -11.14 -29.87 -16.11
C SER A 260 -9.88 -29.52 -15.30
N GLY A 261 -9.94 -28.53 -14.39
CA GLY A 261 -8.79 -28.04 -13.63
C GLY A 261 -7.83 -27.14 -14.44
N GLU A 262 -7.97 -27.06 -15.75
CA GLU A 262 -7.06 -26.31 -16.63
C GLU A 262 -7.30 -24.79 -16.59
N ALA A 263 -8.51 -24.36 -16.22
CA ALA A 263 -8.91 -22.97 -16.20
C ALA A 263 -9.74 -22.59 -14.96
N VAL A 264 -9.81 -21.29 -14.72
CA VAL A 264 -10.61 -20.64 -13.69
C VAL A 264 -11.61 -19.73 -14.38
N SER A 265 -12.84 -19.75 -13.89
CA SER A 265 -13.94 -18.94 -14.38
C SER A 265 -14.29 -17.89 -13.33
N LEU A 266 -14.31 -16.62 -13.71
CA LEU A 266 -14.64 -15.50 -12.83
C LEU A 266 -15.98 -14.91 -13.25
N LYS A 267 -16.96 -14.85 -12.35
CA LYS A 267 -18.21 -14.11 -12.61
C LYS A 267 -18.04 -12.65 -12.23
N VAL A 268 -18.47 -11.73 -13.08
CA VAL A 268 -18.36 -10.28 -12.83
C VAL A 268 -19.72 -9.59 -12.94
N SER A 269 -19.90 -8.48 -12.23
CA SER A 269 -21.19 -7.78 -12.11
C SER A 269 -21.29 -6.48 -12.92
N ASP A 270 -20.39 -6.24 -13.87
CA ASP A 270 -20.25 -4.94 -14.53
C ASP A 270 -21.12 -4.73 -15.78
N GLY A 271 -21.99 -5.70 -16.08
CA GLY A 271 -22.91 -5.67 -17.22
C GLY A 271 -22.25 -5.85 -18.60
N ARG A 272 -20.92 -5.94 -18.70
CA ARG A 272 -20.18 -6.11 -19.98
C ARG A 272 -20.04 -7.57 -20.37
N CYS A 273 -19.67 -8.39 -19.40
CA CYS A 273 -19.51 -9.83 -19.56
C CYS A 273 -20.00 -10.52 -18.29
N GLN A 274 -20.68 -11.66 -18.39
CA GLN A 274 -21.06 -12.41 -17.19
C GLN A 274 -19.93 -13.27 -16.63
N THR A 275 -18.93 -13.62 -17.46
CA THR A 275 -17.91 -14.60 -17.09
C THR A 275 -16.60 -14.38 -17.85
N ILE A 276 -15.48 -14.37 -17.12
CA ILE A 276 -14.13 -14.28 -17.66
C ILE A 276 -13.45 -15.62 -17.44
N ASN A 277 -12.83 -16.21 -18.45
CA ASN A 277 -12.06 -17.45 -18.29
C ASN A 277 -10.54 -17.16 -18.33
N ALA A 278 -9.80 -17.71 -17.38
CA ALA A 278 -8.36 -17.51 -17.27
C ALA A 278 -7.61 -18.78 -16.89
N LYS A 279 -6.36 -18.93 -17.34
CA LYS A 279 -5.51 -20.05 -16.90
C LYS A 279 -5.12 -19.91 -15.43
N LYS A 280 -4.74 -18.71 -14.99
CA LYS A 280 -4.35 -18.38 -13.61
C LYS A 280 -5.06 -17.13 -13.11
N VAL A 281 -5.27 -17.06 -11.79
CA VAL A 281 -5.85 -15.90 -11.11
C VAL A 281 -4.99 -15.49 -9.93
N VAL A 282 -4.74 -14.19 -9.80
CA VAL A 282 -4.11 -13.59 -8.62
C VAL A 282 -5.16 -12.80 -7.84
N VAL A 283 -5.43 -13.19 -6.60
CA VAL A 283 -6.36 -12.51 -5.71
C VAL A 283 -5.59 -11.53 -4.85
N ALA A 284 -5.73 -10.23 -5.14
CA ALA A 284 -5.02 -9.11 -4.52
C ALA A 284 -6.02 -8.04 -4.02
N THR A 285 -7.14 -8.46 -3.45
CA THR A 285 -8.27 -7.61 -3.05
C THR A 285 -8.11 -6.92 -1.70
N GLY A 286 -6.94 -7.03 -1.06
CA GLY A 286 -6.67 -6.43 0.25
C GLY A 286 -7.57 -7.02 1.35
N ALA A 287 -8.38 -6.18 1.98
CA ALA A 287 -9.36 -6.60 2.99
C ALA A 287 -10.77 -6.81 2.44
N ILE A 288 -11.00 -6.51 1.16
CA ILE A 288 -12.25 -6.80 0.50
C ILE A 288 -12.28 -8.31 0.26
N ARG A 289 -12.96 -9.03 1.14
CA ARG A 289 -13.15 -10.47 0.97
C ARG A 289 -14.02 -10.70 -0.25
N LEU A 290 -13.51 -11.48 -1.19
CA LEU A 290 -14.37 -12.23 -2.10
C LEU A 290 -15.17 -13.21 -1.22
N PHE A 291 -16.49 -13.05 -1.24
CA PHE A 291 -17.55 -13.70 -0.47
C PHE A 291 -17.16 -14.88 0.44
N HIS A 292 -17.63 -14.81 1.71
CA HIS A 292 -17.41 -15.78 2.79
C HIS A 292 -17.64 -17.26 2.43
N GLU A 293 -18.44 -17.54 1.41
CA GLU A 293 -18.82 -18.89 1.00
C GLU A 293 -17.81 -19.55 0.05
N GLN A 294 -17.11 -18.79 -0.79
CA GLN A 294 -16.28 -19.36 -1.87
C GLN A 294 -14.79 -19.47 -1.54
N HIS A 295 -14.29 -18.59 -0.66
CA HIS A 295 -12.94 -18.69 -0.10
C HIS A 295 -12.99 -18.99 1.38
N GLY A 296 -13.85 -19.95 1.78
CA GLY A 296 -13.96 -20.39 3.17
C GLY A 296 -12.64 -20.85 3.78
N CYS A 297 -11.68 -21.27 2.95
CA CYS A 297 -10.31 -21.59 3.35
C CYS A 297 -9.51 -20.40 3.94
N LEU A 298 -9.88 -19.15 3.64
CA LEU A 298 -9.29 -17.96 4.24
C LEU A 298 -10.08 -17.44 5.45
N ASN A 299 -11.20 -18.07 5.80
CA ASN A 299 -11.98 -17.67 6.96
C ASN A 299 -11.15 -17.84 8.23
N GLY A 300 -11.12 -16.78 9.04
CA GLY A 300 -10.32 -16.74 10.25
C GLY A 300 -8.86 -16.34 10.03
N LEU A 301 -8.32 -16.42 8.81
CA LEU A 301 -6.91 -16.08 8.54
C LEU A 301 -6.67 -14.59 8.31
N ILE A 302 -7.67 -13.88 7.78
CA ILE A 302 -7.60 -12.45 7.47
C ILE A 302 -8.69 -11.69 8.19
N LYS A 303 -8.35 -10.67 8.97
CA LYS A 303 -9.31 -9.75 9.60
C LYS A 303 -9.28 -8.41 8.86
N PRO A 304 -10.41 -7.93 8.31
CA PRO A 304 -10.46 -6.59 7.75
C PRO A 304 -10.44 -5.57 8.92
N CYS A 305 -9.72 -4.47 8.76
CA CYS A 305 -9.55 -3.41 9.75
C CYS A 305 -9.67 -2.04 9.07
N TYR A 306 -10.22 -1.07 9.79
CA TYR A 306 -10.24 0.32 9.33
C TYR A 306 -8.95 1.02 9.72
N SER A 307 -8.51 1.95 8.90
CA SER A 307 -7.53 2.97 9.26
C SER A 307 -8.16 4.32 9.01
N TYR A 308 -8.18 5.18 10.02
CA TYR A 308 -8.68 6.55 9.90
C TYR A 308 -7.53 7.49 9.63
N LEU A 309 -7.78 8.53 8.85
CA LEU A 309 -6.79 9.49 8.40
C LEU A 309 -7.37 10.89 8.39
N VAL A 310 -6.64 11.84 8.95
CA VAL A 310 -7.03 13.26 9.00
C VAL A 310 -5.87 14.15 8.62
N HIS A 311 -6.17 15.29 8.01
CA HIS A 311 -5.23 16.36 7.72
C HIS A 311 -5.53 17.59 8.58
N VAL A 312 -4.78 17.74 9.66
CA VAL A 312 -4.99 18.75 10.70
C VAL A 312 -4.22 20.01 10.35
N PRO A 313 -4.88 21.17 10.18
CA PRO A 313 -4.20 22.45 10.15
C PRO A 313 -3.59 22.74 11.52
N THR A 314 -2.33 23.15 11.56
CA THR A 314 -1.66 23.55 12.81
C THR A 314 -0.94 24.88 12.64
N ALA A 315 -0.67 25.57 13.75
CA ALA A 315 0.39 26.57 13.76
C ALA A 315 1.72 25.89 13.39
N VAL A 316 2.67 26.64 12.81
CA VAL A 316 3.98 26.13 12.39
C VAL A 316 4.61 25.29 13.51
N PRO A 317 4.94 24.00 13.27
CA PRO A 317 5.49 23.13 14.30
C PRO A 317 6.80 23.68 14.89
N PRO A 318 7.17 23.26 16.11
CA PRO A 318 8.49 23.58 16.67
C PRO A 318 9.62 23.24 15.69
N GLY A 319 10.58 24.15 15.55
CA GLY A 319 11.79 23.96 14.75
C GLY A 319 11.66 24.20 13.24
N VAL A 320 10.46 24.25 12.65
CA VAL A 320 10.29 24.33 11.17
C VAL A 320 10.60 25.74 10.60
N GLY A 321 10.76 26.75 11.45
CA GLY A 321 10.98 28.14 11.03
C GLY A 321 9.84 28.67 10.14
N ALA A 322 9.92 29.91 9.65
CA ALA A 322 8.96 30.43 8.66
C ALA A 322 9.08 29.77 7.26
N HIS A 323 9.73 28.61 7.17
CA HIS A 323 10.16 28.00 5.93
C HIS A 323 9.11 27.04 5.35
N SER A 324 8.27 27.65 4.51
CA SER A 324 7.67 27.12 3.29
C SER A 324 6.57 26.07 3.42
N GLU A 325 5.50 26.32 2.66
CA GLU A 325 4.41 25.40 2.30
C GLU A 325 4.89 24.07 1.68
N ASN A 326 6.20 23.82 1.57
CA ASN A 326 6.82 22.67 0.94
C ASN A 326 7.66 21.80 1.90
N TYR A 327 7.77 22.16 3.19
CA TYR A 327 8.48 21.33 4.16
C TYR A 327 7.75 20.01 4.43
N CYS A 328 8.51 18.93 4.64
CA CYS A 328 8.02 17.62 5.04
C CYS A 328 8.91 17.03 6.13
N SER A 329 8.31 16.57 7.22
CA SER A 329 9.04 15.90 8.30
C SER A 329 9.26 14.41 8.02
N PRO A 330 10.16 13.76 8.77
CA PRO A 330 10.12 12.30 8.93
C PRO A 330 8.74 11.81 9.39
N ASN A 331 8.50 10.51 9.26
CA ASN A 331 7.29 9.93 9.84
C ASN A 331 7.51 9.56 11.30
N PHE A 332 6.56 9.89 12.16
CA PHE A 332 6.56 9.52 13.57
C PHE A 332 5.44 8.53 13.86
N PHE A 333 5.62 7.64 14.83
CA PHE A 333 4.57 6.73 15.27
C PHE A 333 4.77 6.32 16.72
N THR A 334 3.67 6.18 17.44
CA THR A 334 3.68 5.93 18.88
C THR A 334 3.92 4.45 19.21
N TRP A 335 4.53 4.19 20.37
CA TRP A 335 4.53 2.88 21.01
C TRP A 335 3.12 2.26 21.04
N GLY A 336 3.04 0.96 20.71
CA GLY A 336 1.78 0.25 20.55
C GLY A 336 0.99 0.65 19.29
N TYR A 337 1.60 1.44 18.40
CA TYR A 337 1.11 1.82 17.08
C TYR A 337 -0.27 2.47 17.06
N THR A 338 -0.61 3.21 18.11
CA THR A 338 -1.92 3.86 18.21
C THR A 338 -2.09 4.98 17.18
N HIS A 339 -0.99 5.63 16.80
CA HIS A 339 -0.97 6.79 15.90
C HIS A 339 0.30 6.79 15.05
N ASP A 340 0.19 7.25 13.82
CA ASP A 340 1.30 7.63 12.96
C ASP A 340 1.04 8.98 12.29
N TRP A 341 2.04 9.86 12.29
CA TRP A 341 1.88 11.20 11.76
C TRP A 341 3.14 11.74 11.10
N CYS A 342 2.96 12.73 10.24
CA CYS A 342 4.03 13.51 9.66
C CYS A 342 3.52 14.91 9.31
N TYR A 343 4.44 15.87 9.25
CA TYR A 343 4.17 17.19 8.72
C TYR A 343 4.33 17.16 7.20
N THR A 344 3.31 17.61 6.48
CA THR A 344 3.31 17.71 5.01
C THR A 344 2.58 18.96 4.58
N ASN A 345 3.21 19.78 3.75
CA ASN A 345 2.59 20.94 3.10
C ASN A 345 1.88 21.89 4.08
N GLY A 346 2.55 22.26 5.17
CA GLY A 346 1.99 23.21 6.12
C GLY A 346 1.05 22.61 7.18
N LYS A 347 0.82 21.30 7.16
CA LYS A 347 -0.22 20.63 7.97
C LYS A 347 0.27 19.28 8.52
N ILE A 348 -0.43 18.75 9.51
CA ILE A 348 -0.13 17.42 10.06
C ILE A 348 -1.09 16.40 9.49
N ARG A 349 -0.52 15.42 8.78
CA ARG A 349 -1.23 14.22 8.38
C ARG A 349 -1.11 13.23 9.52
N ILE A 350 -2.23 12.77 10.07
CA ILE A 350 -2.27 11.78 11.15
C ILE A 350 -3.21 10.64 10.79
N SER A 351 -2.74 9.41 10.95
CA SER A 351 -3.58 8.22 11.00
C SER A 351 -3.42 7.50 12.33
N GLY A 352 -4.39 6.64 12.63
CA GLY A 352 -4.42 5.90 13.88
C GLY A 352 -5.85 5.61 14.31
N GLU A 353 -5.99 5.39 15.62
CA GLU A 353 -7.23 5.09 16.32
C GLU A 353 -8.19 4.18 15.54
N ASP A 354 -8.03 2.87 15.71
CA ASP A 354 -9.05 1.80 15.58
C ASP A 354 -8.49 0.56 14.86
N HIS A 355 -7.88 -0.36 15.64
CA HIS A 355 -7.54 -1.72 15.20
C HIS A 355 -8.71 -2.71 15.40
N PHE A 356 -9.95 -2.22 15.52
CA PHE A 356 -11.11 -3.12 15.57
C PHE A 356 -11.38 -3.68 14.18
N SER A 357 -11.99 -4.88 14.18
CA SER A 357 -12.41 -5.50 12.94
C SER A 357 -13.44 -4.61 12.23
N ALA A 358 -13.25 -4.39 10.93
CA ALA A 358 -14.20 -3.77 10.01
C ALA A 358 -15.42 -4.68 9.69
N TYR A 359 -15.82 -5.50 10.66
CA TYR A 359 -17.11 -6.20 10.67
C TYR A 359 -18.26 -5.29 11.16
N LYS A 360 -17.94 -4.09 11.64
CA LYS A 360 -18.89 -3.05 12.07
C LYS A 360 -18.79 -1.85 11.13
N SER A 361 -19.81 -1.00 11.10
CA SER A 361 -19.78 0.26 10.33
C SER A 361 -18.62 1.16 10.78
N PRO A 362 -18.02 1.94 9.85
CA PRO A 362 -16.93 2.84 10.20
C PRO A 362 -17.44 3.99 11.08
N LYS A 363 -16.66 4.35 12.10
CA LYS A 363 -16.92 5.48 13.00
C LYS A 363 -16.11 6.71 12.61
N GLU A 364 -16.18 7.08 11.34
CA GLU A 364 -15.29 8.10 10.74
C GLU A 364 -15.31 9.42 11.50
N GLU A 365 -16.49 9.99 11.77
CA GLU A 365 -16.59 11.26 12.49
C GLU A 365 -15.98 11.20 13.89
N GLU A 366 -16.37 10.20 14.69
CA GLU A 366 -15.88 10.02 16.08
C GLU A 366 -14.35 9.83 16.12
N ARG A 367 -13.82 8.98 15.24
CA ARG A 367 -12.40 8.59 15.20
C ARG A 367 -11.53 9.72 14.66
N CYS A 368 -11.93 10.31 13.54
CA CYS A 368 -11.20 11.43 12.96
C CYS A 368 -11.20 12.65 13.89
N ASN A 369 -12.30 12.95 14.59
CA ASN A 369 -12.34 14.06 15.54
C ASN A 369 -11.39 13.83 16.73
N ARG A 370 -11.27 12.59 17.22
CA ARG A 370 -10.29 12.26 18.27
C ARG A 370 -8.85 12.41 17.77
N LEU A 371 -8.53 11.90 16.57
CA LEU A 371 -7.21 12.09 15.94
C LEU A 371 -6.85 13.58 15.80
N SER A 372 -7.80 14.40 15.36
CA SER A 372 -7.62 15.85 15.27
C SER A 372 -7.28 16.45 16.63
N ARG A 373 -8.07 16.15 17.67
CA ARG A 373 -7.84 16.70 19.02
C ARG A 373 -6.53 16.22 19.63
N TRP A 374 -6.18 14.94 19.47
CA TRP A 374 -4.88 14.40 19.87
C TRP A 374 -3.72 15.19 19.27
N THR A 375 -3.85 15.57 17.99
CA THR A 375 -2.85 16.36 17.27
C THR A 375 -2.82 17.79 17.80
N LEU A 376 -3.97 18.45 17.89
CA LEU A 376 -4.05 19.83 18.37
C LEU A 376 -3.51 19.97 19.80
N GLU A 377 -3.72 18.98 20.67
CA GLU A 377 -3.21 18.96 22.04
C GLU A 377 -1.69 18.93 22.07
N ARG A 378 -1.09 18.01 21.30
CA ARG A 378 0.36 17.83 21.22
C ARG A 378 1.11 19.01 20.65
N TYR A 379 0.49 19.74 19.74
CA TYR A 379 1.07 20.95 19.15
C TYR A 379 0.55 22.23 19.81
N ARG A 380 -0.11 22.13 20.97
CA ARG A 380 -0.63 23.26 21.76
C ARG A 380 -1.51 24.22 20.95
N CYS A 381 -2.33 23.66 20.06
CA CYS A 381 -3.24 24.35 19.14
C CYS A 381 -4.73 24.13 19.46
N ASN A 382 -5.07 23.49 20.60
CA ASN A 382 -6.46 23.15 20.95
C ASN A 382 -7.40 24.35 20.99
N ASP A 383 -6.94 25.51 21.46
CA ASP A 383 -7.77 26.70 21.61
C ASP A 383 -7.95 27.49 20.30
N LEU A 384 -7.32 27.04 19.20
CA LEU A 384 -7.38 27.72 17.91
C LEU A 384 -8.58 27.31 17.05
N TYR A 385 -9.24 26.20 17.37
CA TYR A 385 -10.30 25.63 16.55
C TYR A 385 -11.50 25.23 17.41
N THR A 386 -12.69 25.58 16.94
CA THR A 386 -13.96 25.11 17.50
C THR A 386 -14.22 23.65 17.11
N ASP A 387 -15.15 23.00 17.82
CA ASP A 387 -15.56 21.62 17.51
C ASP A 387 -16.16 21.48 16.09
N GLU A 388 -16.85 22.53 15.62
CA GLU A 388 -17.40 22.58 14.26
C GLU A 388 -16.27 22.63 13.21
N GLU A 389 -15.26 23.45 13.44
CA GLU A 389 -14.08 23.53 12.57
C GLU A 389 -13.28 22.22 12.58
N VAL A 390 -13.05 21.62 13.74
CA VAL A 390 -12.38 20.31 13.85
C VAL A 390 -13.12 19.24 13.06
N SER A 391 -14.45 19.24 13.11
CA SER A 391 -15.30 18.29 12.38
C SER A 391 -15.28 18.52 10.86
N SER A 392 -14.83 19.69 10.40
CA SER A 392 -14.69 20.04 8.99
C SER A 392 -13.34 19.69 8.38
N PHE A 393 -12.36 19.26 9.19
CA PHE A 393 -11.03 18.93 8.68
C PHE A 393 -11.08 17.80 7.64
N PRO A 394 -10.24 17.85 6.59
CA PRO A 394 -10.17 16.79 5.60
C PRO A 394 -9.87 15.46 6.27
N ARG A 395 -10.77 14.50 6.08
CA ARG A 395 -10.71 13.18 6.69
C ARG A 395 -11.12 12.11 5.70
N GLN A 396 -10.64 10.90 5.94
CA GLN A 396 -11.06 9.70 5.23
C GLN A 396 -10.83 8.47 6.11
N HIS A 397 -11.40 7.35 5.70
CA HIS A 397 -11.03 6.05 6.22
C HIS A 397 -10.70 5.08 5.08
N GLY A 398 -9.77 4.17 5.33
CA GLY A 398 -9.38 3.09 4.41
C GLY A 398 -9.56 1.73 5.05
N LEU A 399 -9.61 0.68 4.23
CA LEU A 399 -9.70 -0.70 4.66
C LEU A 399 -8.40 -1.45 4.35
N TYR A 400 -7.80 -2.08 5.36
CA TYR A 400 -6.65 -2.97 5.22
C TYR A 400 -6.92 -4.33 5.89
N SER A 401 -6.10 -5.33 5.59
CA SER A 401 -6.26 -6.69 6.14
C SER A 401 -5.12 -7.03 7.10
N GLU A 402 -5.47 -7.44 8.31
CA GLU A 402 -4.57 -8.10 9.26
C GLU A 402 -4.60 -9.61 9.07
N THR A 403 -3.46 -10.25 9.24
CA THR A 403 -3.31 -11.71 9.26
C THR A 403 -3.13 -12.18 10.69
N VAL A 404 -3.62 -13.38 11.01
CA VAL A 404 -3.59 -13.92 12.38
C VAL A 404 -2.19 -14.06 12.97
N ASP A 405 -1.18 -14.17 12.12
CA ASP A 405 0.22 -14.32 12.49
C ASP A 405 1.08 -13.13 12.04
N MET A 406 0.47 -12.00 11.66
CA MET A 406 1.18 -10.77 11.30
C MET A 406 2.04 -10.86 10.01
N VAL A 407 1.88 -11.91 9.20
CA VAL A 407 2.65 -12.15 7.97
C VAL A 407 1.72 -12.18 6.75
N PRO A 408 2.10 -11.58 5.60
CA PRO A 408 1.31 -11.68 4.37
C PRO A 408 0.96 -13.11 3.95
N ILE A 409 -0.13 -13.26 3.20
CA ILE A 409 -0.58 -14.54 2.64
C ILE A 409 -0.29 -14.55 1.14
N VAL A 410 0.62 -15.44 0.73
CA VAL A 410 1.13 -15.50 -0.63
C VAL A 410 1.05 -16.93 -1.19
N GLY A 411 0.74 -17.08 -2.47
CA GLY A 411 0.81 -18.35 -3.18
C GLY A 411 -0.51 -19.13 -3.21
N SER A 412 -0.43 -20.42 -3.56
CA SER A 412 -1.58 -21.27 -3.83
C SER A 412 -1.78 -22.35 -2.78
N LEU A 413 -3.04 -22.59 -2.39
CA LEU A 413 -3.40 -23.67 -1.47
C LEU A 413 -3.11 -25.07 -2.03
N LEU A 414 -3.19 -25.25 -3.36
CA LEU A 414 -2.83 -26.50 -4.03
C LEU A 414 -1.48 -26.39 -4.74
N THR A 415 -0.72 -27.49 -4.79
CA THR A 415 0.60 -27.61 -5.45
C THR A 415 0.58 -27.11 -6.89
N GLU A 416 -0.47 -27.42 -7.63
CA GLU A 416 -0.65 -26.98 -9.02
C GLU A 416 -1.84 -26.01 -9.16
N GLY A 417 -2.10 -25.21 -8.12
CA GLY A 417 -3.25 -24.32 -8.08
C GLY A 417 -3.26 -23.28 -9.19
N ASN A 418 -4.45 -22.98 -9.70
CA ASN A 418 -4.68 -21.89 -10.65
C ASN A 418 -5.05 -20.57 -9.96
N ILE A 419 -5.16 -20.58 -8.63
CA ILE A 419 -5.51 -19.39 -7.82
C ILE A 419 -4.34 -19.13 -6.88
N CYS A 420 -3.72 -17.96 -7.02
CA CYS A 420 -2.65 -17.44 -6.18
C CYS A 420 -3.20 -16.29 -5.32
N TYR A 421 -2.92 -16.31 -4.03
CA TYR A 421 -3.27 -15.23 -3.12
C TYR A 421 -2.08 -14.28 -2.97
N LEU A 422 -2.37 -12.99 -2.84
CA LEU A 422 -1.44 -11.94 -2.47
C LEU A 422 -2.20 -10.95 -1.58
N LEU A 423 -2.33 -11.32 -0.31
CA LEU A 423 -3.24 -10.69 0.66
C LEU A 423 -2.56 -10.42 1.99
N GLY A 424 -3.22 -9.67 2.87
CA GLY A 424 -2.75 -9.44 4.24
C GLY A 424 -1.58 -8.46 4.29
N CYS A 425 -1.81 -7.23 3.83
CA CYS A 425 -0.79 -6.18 3.92
C CYS A 425 -0.44 -5.85 5.37
N ASN A 426 -1.32 -6.17 6.32
CA ASN A 426 -1.30 -5.63 7.68
C ASN A 426 -1.28 -4.09 7.63
N ALA A 427 -1.22 -3.39 8.76
CA ALA A 427 -1.27 -1.92 8.74
C ALA A 427 -0.04 -1.29 8.04
N TRP A 428 1.07 -2.03 7.93
CA TRP A 428 2.38 -1.48 7.55
C TRP A 428 3.17 -2.30 6.54
N GLY A 429 2.65 -3.42 6.07
CA GLY A 429 3.38 -4.35 5.20
C GLY A 429 3.31 -3.99 3.71
N GLN A 430 3.25 -2.71 3.35
CA GLN A 430 3.29 -2.32 1.93
C GLN A 430 4.59 -2.77 1.27
N THR A 431 5.72 -2.56 1.93
CA THR A 431 7.06 -2.92 1.47
C THR A 431 7.21 -4.42 1.31
N ILE A 432 6.89 -5.22 2.33
CA ILE A 432 6.90 -6.68 2.21
C ILE A 432 5.91 -7.18 1.16
N LEU A 433 4.74 -6.54 0.98
CA LEU A 433 3.83 -6.93 -0.10
C LEU A 433 4.38 -6.60 -1.49
N SER A 434 5.11 -5.49 -1.66
CA SER A 434 5.83 -5.20 -2.90
C SER A 434 6.88 -6.29 -3.18
N TYR A 435 7.59 -6.75 -2.15
CA TYR A 435 8.47 -7.91 -2.29
C TYR A 435 7.70 -9.17 -2.68
N CYS A 436 6.63 -9.51 -1.97
CA CYS A 436 5.79 -10.67 -2.25
C CYS A 436 5.17 -10.63 -3.65
N ALA A 437 4.87 -9.44 -4.19
CA ALA A 437 4.40 -9.28 -5.55
C ALA A 437 5.45 -9.71 -6.60
N SER A 438 6.74 -9.56 -6.29
CA SER A 438 7.84 -10.03 -7.14
C SER A 438 7.93 -11.57 -7.22
N LEU A 439 7.32 -12.28 -6.27
CA LEU A 439 7.23 -13.75 -6.27
C LEU A 439 6.17 -14.27 -7.25
N VAL A 440 5.19 -13.45 -7.62
CA VAL A 440 4.01 -13.86 -8.41
C VAL A 440 4.40 -14.53 -9.74
N PRO A 441 5.32 -13.99 -10.57
CA PRO A 441 5.66 -14.66 -11.81
C PRO A 441 6.24 -16.07 -11.57
N GLY A 442 6.99 -16.27 -10.48
CA GLY A 442 7.54 -17.58 -10.13
C GLY A 442 6.49 -18.53 -9.57
N LEU A 443 5.59 -18.03 -8.73
CA LEU A 443 4.46 -18.79 -8.18
C LEU A 443 3.45 -19.23 -9.25
N LEU A 444 3.35 -18.48 -10.35
CA LEU A 444 2.51 -18.84 -11.50
C LEU A 444 3.24 -19.70 -12.54
N GLY A 445 4.54 -19.98 -12.36
CA GLY A 445 5.35 -20.82 -13.25
C GLY A 445 5.91 -20.11 -14.47
N PHE A 446 5.88 -18.78 -14.52
CA PHE A 446 6.46 -17.99 -15.63
C PHE A 446 7.95 -17.74 -15.46
N GLN A 447 8.51 -17.91 -14.26
CA GLN A 447 9.96 -17.84 -14.01
C GLN A 447 10.38 -18.80 -12.89
N GLY A 448 11.68 -19.10 -12.80
CA GLY A 448 12.23 -19.75 -11.61
C GLY A 448 12.30 -18.76 -10.45
N LEU A 449 11.94 -19.21 -9.24
CA LEU A 449 12.23 -18.44 -8.02
C LEU A 449 13.74 -18.51 -7.71
N THR A 450 14.30 -17.44 -7.14
CA THR A 450 15.66 -17.48 -6.56
C THR A 450 15.68 -18.31 -5.27
N GLU A 451 16.86 -18.55 -4.71
CA GLU A 451 16.98 -19.21 -3.41
C GLU A 451 16.39 -18.37 -2.28
N SER A 452 16.69 -17.06 -2.23
CA SER A 452 16.09 -16.13 -1.27
C SER A 452 14.55 -16.08 -1.38
N GLN A 453 14.03 -16.05 -2.61
CA GLN A 453 12.60 -16.11 -2.88
C GLN A 453 11.97 -17.45 -2.50
N ARG A 454 12.70 -18.56 -2.53
CA ARG A 454 12.21 -19.85 -2.01
C ARG A 454 12.21 -19.86 -0.48
N ASP A 455 13.24 -19.33 0.15
CA ASP A 455 13.36 -19.30 1.60
C ASP A 455 12.25 -18.47 2.26
N ILE A 456 11.94 -17.29 1.72
CA ILE A 456 10.86 -16.44 2.26
C ILE A 456 9.47 -17.08 2.13
N LEU A 457 9.25 -17.99 1.16
CA LEU A 457 7.97 -18.72 1.04
C LEU A 457 7.70 -19.62 2.25
N ASN A 458 8.73 -20.04 2.99
CA ASN A 458 8.54 -20.76 4.25
C ASN A 458 7.79 -19.90 5.29
N LEU A 459 7.88 -18.57 5.16
CA LEU A 459 7.22 -17.61 6.04
C LEU A 459 5.90 -17.10 5.44
N VAL A 460 5.87 -16.68 4.17
CA VAL A 460 4.72 -15.98 3.59
C VAL A 460 3.71 -16.89 2.88
N SER A 461 4.02 -18.16 2.67
CA SER A 461 3.12 -19.08 1.96
C SER A 461 1.79 -19.24 2.70
N VAL A 462 0.68 -19.21 1.97
CA VAL A 462 -0.65 -19.53 2.49
C VAL A 462 -0.71 -20.94 3.12
N ARG A 463 0.16 -21.85 2.66
CA ARG A 463 0.20 -23.24 3.15
C ARG A 463 0.74 -23.40 4.55
N ARG A 464 1.36 -22.37 5.14
CA ARG A 464 1.77 -22.43 6.55
C ARG A 464 0.59 -22.62 7.52
N PHE A 465 -0.63 -22.25 7.09
CA PHE A 465 -1.86 -22.45 7.85
C PHE A 465 -2.56 -23.77 7.56
N SER A 466 -2.13 -24.48 6.53
CA SER A 466 -2.65 -25.80 6.21
C SER A 466 -1.72 -26.83 6.83
N HIS A 467 -2.21 -27.63 7.77
CA HIS A 467 -1.60 -28.93 8.11
C HIS A 467 -1.71 -29.90 6.92
N LEU A 468 -1.22 -29.51 5.74
CA LEU A 468 -1.10 -30.43 4.64
C LEU A 468 0.24 -31.17 4.84
N PRO A 469 0.21 -32.51 4.93
CA PRO A 469 1.44 -33.27 4.95
C PRO A 469 2.24 -32.86 3.71
N SER A 470 3.49 -32.48 3.92
CA SER A 470 4.49 -32.48 2.86
C SER A 470 4.52 -33.89 2.30
N ASN A 471 3.98 -34.07 1.09
CA ASN A 471 4.13 -35.30 0.32
C ASN A 471 5.61 -35.60 0.09
#